data_AF-A0A2V7QI78-F1
#
_entry.id   AF-A0A2V7QI78-F1
#
_cell.length_a   1.000
_cell.length_b   1.000
_cell.length_c   1.000
_cell.angle_alpha   90.00
_cell.angle_beta   90.00
_cell.angle_gamma   90.00
#
_symmetry.space_group_name_H-M   'P 1'
#
loop_
_entity.id
_entity.type
_entity.pdbx_description
1 polymer ?
#
loop_
_entity_poly.entity_id
_entity_poly.type
_entity_poly.pdbx_seq_one_letter_code
_entity_poly.pdbx_strand_id
1 'polypeptide(L)' 'MNGYNFTERVRKVLAMAREEAARLHHEYVGTEHILLGLIREGEGVAAAVLQNLSVDLDEIQQKIEETVKKG' A
#
# COMPACT_ATOMS: atom_id res chain seq x y z
N MET A 1 -6.70 -0.21 17.71
CA MET A 1 -6.21 1.03 17.07
C MET A 1 -7.16 2.17 17.48
N ASN A 2 -7.02 2.73 18.69
CA ASN A 2 -7.88 3.81 19.18
C ASN A 2 -6.99 5.02 19.49
N GLY A 3 -6.88 5.98 18.56
CA GLY A 3 -6.04 7.17 18.75
C GLY A 3 -6.07 8.18 17.60
N TYR A 4 -6.51 7.81 16.39
CA TYR A 4 -6.60 8.72 15.24
C TYR A 4 -8.00 8.68 14.64
N ASN A 5 -8.59 9.86 14.39
CA ASN A 5 -9.86 9.96 13.68
C ASN A 5 -9.63 9.84 12.16
N PHE A 6 -9.31 8.64 11.72
CA PHE A 6 -9.17 8.32 10.31
C PHE A 6 -10.52 8.16 9.63
N THR A 7 -10.55 8.35 8.32
CA THR A 7 -11.70 7.93 7.51
C THR A 7 -11.70 6.41 7.38
N GLU A 8 -12.85 5.82 7.07
CA GLU A 8 -12.96 4.36 6.81
C GLU A 8 -11.99 3.92 5.70
N ARG A 9 -11.80 4.75 4.67
CA ARG A 9 -10.81 4.49 3.61
C ARG A 9 -9.40 4.40 4.16
N VAL A 10 -8.98 5.33 5.02
CA VAL A 10 -7.63 5.28 5.62
C VAL A 10 -7.47 4.05 6.51
N ARG A 11 -8.50 3.65 7.27
CA ARG A 11 -8.48 2.40 8.04
C ARG A 11 -8.28 1.17 7.14
N LYS A 12 -9.00 1.11 6.00
CA LYS A 12 -8.89 0.04 5.00
C LYS A 12 -7.47 -0.05 4.42
N VAL A 13 -6.90 1.08 4.00
CA VAL A 13 -5.53 1.14 3.45
C VAL A 13 -4.49 0.68 4.49
N LEU A 14 -4.60 1.12 5.73
CA LEU A 14 -3.68 0.71 6.80
C LEU A 14 -3.82 -0.78 7.16
N ALA A 15 -5.03 -1.34 7.06
CA ALA A 15 -5.26 -2.77 7.22
C ALA A 15 -4.59 -3.56 6.08
N MET A 16 -4.79 -3.13 4.82
CA MET A 16 -4.13 -3.73 3.66
C MET A 16 -2.61 -3.63 3.76
N ALA A 17 -2.06 -2.49 4.17
CA ALA A 17 -0.61 -2.33 4.36
C ALA A 17 -0.04 -3.29 5.41
N ARG A 18 -0.80 -3.61 6.47
CA ARG A 18 -0.40 -4.64 7.43
C ARG A 18 -0.43 -6.04 6.83
N GLU A 19 -1.40 -6.35 5.98
CA GLU A 19 -1.43 -7.61 5.25
C GLU A 19 -0.22 -7.76 4.31
N GLU A 20 0.17 -6.69 3.62
CA GLU A 20 1.36 -6.69 2.74
C GLU A 20 2.65 -6.90 3.53
N ALA A 21 2.81 -6.25 4.69
CA ALA A 21 3.96 -6.47 5.57
C ALA A 21 4.03 -7.94 6.04
N ALA A 22 2.89 -8.52 6.43
CA ALA A 22 2.83 -9.94 6.80
C ALA A 22 3.17 -10.87 5.63
N ARG A 23 2.68 -10.57 4.41
CA ARG A 23 2.95 -11.34 3.18
C ARG A 23 4.43 -11.32 2.80
N LEU A 24 5.12 -10.21 3.07
CA LEU A 24 6.56 -10.04 2.81
C LEU A 24 7.46 -10.43 3.99
N HIS A 25 6.87 -10.98 5.06
CA HIS A 25 7.57 -11.38 6.29
C HIS A 25 8.29 -10.23 7.02
N HIS A 26 7.74 -9.03 6.94
CA HIS A 26 8.23 -7.85 7.65
C HIS A 26 7.52 -7.63 8.98
N GLU A 27 8.28 -7.40 10.03
CA GLU A 27 7.74 -7.15 11.38
C GLU A 27 7.06 -5.78 11.53
N TYR A 28 7.34 -4.85 10.62
CA TYR A 28 6.86 -3.47 10.66
C TYR A 28 6.32 -3.00 9.30
N VAL A 29 5.34 -2.10 9.37
CA VAL A 29 4.75 -1.46 8.20
C VAL A 29 5.65 -0.29 7.76
N GLY A 30 6.52 -0.56 6.79
CA GLY A 30 7.23 0.47 6.01
C GLY A 30 6.35 1.20 4.98
N THR A 31 6.91 2.23 4.35
CA THR A 31 6.23 3.08 3.34
C THR A 31 5.82 2.30 2.10
N GLU A 32 6.58 1.27 1.73
CA GLU A 32 6.34 0.35 0.63
C GLU A 32 5.02 -0.41 0.83
N HIS A 33 4.73 -0.86 2.05
CA HIS A 33 3.48 -1.55 2.34
C HIS A 33 2.28 -0.60 2.32
N ILE A 34 2.47 0.67 2.73
CA ILE A 34 1.44 1.69 2.60
C ILE A 34 1.13 1.92 1.12
N LEU A 35 2.15 2.03 0.28
CA LEU A 35 1.97 2.19 -1.16
C LEU A 35 1.27 0.97 -1.78
N LEU A 36 1.68 -0.25 -1.43
CA LEU A 36 0.98 -1.47 -1.87
C LEU A 36 -0.48 -1.50 -1.37
N GLY A 37 -0.75 -1.05 -0.14
CA GLY A 37 -2.11 -0.93 0.38
C GLY A 37 -2.97 0.10 -0.37
N LEU A 38 -2.37 1.22 -0.81
CA LEU A 38 -3.05 2.21 -1.65
C LEU A 38 -3.33 1.67 -3.05
N ILE A 39 -2.37 0.98 -3.66
CA ILE A 39 -2.52 0.35 -4.98
C ILE A 39 -3.62 -0.71 -4.92
N ARG A 40 -3.61 -1.56 -3.89
CA ARG A 40 -4.60 -2.62 -3.69
C ARG A 40 -5.99 -2.10 -3.36
N GLU A 41 -6.12 -0.93 -2.73
CA GLU A 41 -7.43 -0.29 -2.55
C GLU A 41 -8.02 0.17 -3.88
N GLY A 42 -7.16 0.57 -4.83
CA GLY A 42 -7.49 0.74 -6.24
C GLY A 42 -8.38 1.94 -6.57
N GLU A 43 -8.79 2.73 -5.58
CA GLU A 43 -9.74 3.82 -5.74
C GLU A 43 -9.21 5.13 -5.13
N GLY A 44 -10.00 6.20 -5.29
CA GLY A 44 -9.73 7.48 -4.66
C GLY A 44 -8.53 8.25 -5.24
N VAL A 45 -8.02 9.18 -4.44
CA VAL A 45 -7.04 10.17 -4.90
C VAL A 45 -5.69 9.53 -5.24
N ALA A 46 -5.23 8.54 -4.48
CA ALA A 46 -3.95 7.90 -4.73
C ALA A 46 -3.96 7.14 -6.07
N ALA A 47 -4.99 6.31 -6.33
CA ALA A 47 -5.14 5.62 -7.60
C ALA A 47 -5.27 6.60 -8.78
N ALA A 48 -6.07 7.66 -8.62
CA ALA A 48 -6.21 8.69 -9.65
C ALA A 48 -4.89 9.43 -9.94
N VAL A 49 -4.08 9.73 -8.92
CA VAL A 49 -2.77 10.35 -9.10
C VAL A 49 -1.82 9.42 -9.85
N LEU A 50 -1.75 8.14 -9.48
CA LEU A 50 -0.88 7.16 -10.16
C LEU A 50 -1.28 6.96 -11.63
N GLN A 51 -2.59 6.87 -11.91
CA GLN A 51 -3.12 6.82 -13.27
C GLN A 51 -2.82 8.09 -14.08
N ASN A 52 -2.95 9.27 -13.47
CA ASN A 52 -2.63 10.54 -14.11
C ASN A 52 -1.13 10.69 -14.42
N LEU A 53 -0.26 10.04 -13.64
CA LEU A 53 1.16 9.92 -13.93
C LEU A 53 1.46 8.87 -15.03
N SER A 54 0.43 8.25 -15.60
CA SER A 54 0.53 7.19 -16.62
C SER A 54 1.38 6.00 -16.16
N VAL A 55 1.32 5.70 -14.85
CA VAL A 55 2.03 4.57 -14.28
C VAL A 55 1.08 3.38 -14.19
N ASP A 56 1.55 2.21 -14.62
CA ASP A 56 0.84 0.96 -14.44
C ASP A 56 0.95 0.49 -12.97
N LEU A 57 -0.19 0.24 -12.34
CA LEU A 57 -0.26 -0.19 -10.95
C LEU A 57 0.41 -1.56 -10.73
N ASP A 58 0.31 -2.46 -11.70
CA ASP A 58 0.92 -3.79 -11.64
C ASP A 58 2.44 -3.67 -11.77
N GLU A 59 2.94 -2.74 -12.60
CA GLU A 59 4.37 -2.46 -12.72
C GLU A 59 4.95 -1.90 -11.40
N ILE A 60 4.22 -0.99 -10.72
CA ILE A 60 4.65 -0.48 -9.41
C ILE A 60 4.73 -1.62 -8.40
N GLN A 61 3.70 -2.48 -8.35
CA GLN A 61 3.68 -3.61 -7.42
C GLN A 61 4.90 -4.51 -7.65
N GLN A 62 5.18 -4.89 -8.90
CA GLN A 62 6.34 -5.72 -9.24
C GLN A 62 7.66 -5.06 -8.84
N LYS A 63 7.85 -3.77 -9.17
CA LYS A 63 9.07 -3.03 -8.79
C LYS A 63 9.30 -2.97 -7.28
N ILE A 64 8.23 -2.79 -6.51
CA ILE A 64 8.32 -2.81 -5.06
C ILE A 64 8.77 -4.19 -4.59
N GLU A 65 8.14 -5.26 -5.07
CA GLU A 65 8.49 -6.63 -4.68
C GLU A 65 9.91 -7.04 -5.09
N GLU A 66 10.44 -6.52 -6.20
CA GLU A 66 11.82 -6.72 -6.61
C GLU A 66 12.82 -5.96 -5.73
N THR A 67 12.47 -4.74 -5.32
CA THR A 67 13.35 -3.88 -4.53
C THR A 67 13.34 -4.25 -3.05
N VAL A 68 12.23 -4.78 -2.58
CA VAL A 68 12.00 -5.15 -1.18
C VAL A 68 12.46 -6.58 -0.96
N LYS A 69 13.51 -6.76 -0.15
CA LYS A 69 13.92 -8.09 0.30
C LYS A 69 12.82 -8.67 1.17
N LYS A 70 12.45 -9.94 0.95
CA LYS A 70 11.67 -10.68 1.94
C LYS A 70 12.46 -10.73 3.27
N GLY A 71 11.75 -10.55 4.37
CA GLY A 71 12.30 -10.64 5.73
C GLY A 71 12.88 -12.02 6.05
#